data_AF-A0A9X1SWZ1-F1
#
_entry.id   AF-A0A9X1SWZ1-F1
#
_cell.length_a   1.000
_cell.length_b   1.000
_cell.length_c   1.000
_cell.angle_alpha   90.00
_cell.angle_beta   90.00
_cell.angle_gamma   90.00
#
_symmetry.space_group_name_H-M   'P 1'
#
loop_
_entity.id
_entity.type
_entity.pdbx_description
1 polymer ?
#
loop_
_entity_poly.entity_id
_entity_poly.type
_entity_poly.pdbx_seq_one_letter_code
_entity_poly.pdbx_strand_id
1 'polypeptide(L)'
;MNDRQIEDLMRRARPVQSPSSGFHQARQELLEEIMSSQTEETLETGSDVTPLRIRPVKRTAWLAGVAAAAALVLPLVFFPNNDETVSPAADLPQQELKSDGNPYLFVENDDWKLTELYQGAAQDGSETFTRGRESMTISWLPMRIWDRTLERLGPDIDERGTIDVFGQEATILGLDLHYELLIPVGEVFVTVRIDGIREREAFLSAVSGLRVLQPQEWEAALGEGFVRPETSVAVAEEMLSDVPVPAGLEAADLRAEYSQDRYYFGIDVLRTVSCAWLEEYAQARAADDDKGMAAVDDALSGHREWAVLQEMNRTGDWGSQVPIFAAKVAIRADVSPYQEALSCDR
;
A
#
# COMPACT_ATOMS: atom_id res chain seq x y z
N MET A 1 8.21 19.48 47.34
CA MET A 1 8.13 18.14 46.71
C MET A 1 9.37 17.38 47.13
N ASN A 2 9.24 16.19 47.72
CA ASN A 2 10.40 15.44 48.21
C ASN A 2 10.81 14.32 47.23
N ASP A 3 12.01 13.80 47.36
CA ASP A 3 12.60 12.83 46.41
C ASP A 3 11.72 11.58 46.22
N ARG A 4 10.97 11.17 47.26
CA ARG A 4 10.01 10.07 47.16
C ARG A 4 8.82 10.38 46.24
N GLN A 5 8.35 11.63 46.20
CA GLN A 5 7.29 12.05 45.29
C GLN A 5 7.77 12.09 43.84
N ILE A 6 9.05 12.43 43.62
CA ILE A 6 9.68 12.41 42.29
C ILE A 6 9.84 10.96 41.80
N GLU A 7 10.32 10.07 42.67
CA GLU A 7 10.50 8.66 42.34
C GLU A 7 9.18 7.94 42.04
N ASP A 8 8.11 8.30 42.77
CA ASP A 8 6.76 7.77 42.56
C ASP A 8 6.05 8.36 41.33
N LEU A 9 6.44 9.56 40.88
CA LEU A 9 6.04 10.11 39.59
C LEU A 9 6.80 9.45 38.43
N MET A 10 8.11 9.24 38.56
CA MET A 10 8.90 8.55 37.53
C MET A 10 8.48 7.08 37.35
N ARG A 11 8.07 6.41 38.43
CA ARG A 11 7.57 5.02 38.35
C ARG A 11 6.22 4.93 37.63
N ARG A 12 5.36 5.94 37.79
CA ARG A 12 4.05 6.03 37.12
C ARG A 12 4.15 6.53 35.67
N ALA A 13 5.21 7.26 35.34
CA ALA A 13 5.50 7.74 33.99
C ALA A 13 6.26 6.71 33.12
N ARG A 14 6.57 5.51 33.65
CA ARG A 14 7.09 4.44 32.79
C ARG A 14 5.99 3.98 31.84
N PRO A 15 6.16 4.11 30.52
CA PRO A 15 5.19 3.59 29.58
C PRO A 15 5.03 2.09 29.82
N VAL A 16 3.78 1.62 29.87
CA VAL A 16 3.45 0.20 29.83
C VAL A 16 4.18 -0.37 28.62
N GLN A 17 5.15 -1.26 28.85
CA GLN A 17 5.73 -2.04 27.78
C GLN A 17 4.62 -2.90 27.20
N SER A 18 4.07 -2.47 26.07
CA SER A 18 3.16 -3.28 25.28
C SER A 18 3.83 -4.61 24.96
N PRO A 19 3.12 -5.76 25.05
CA PRO A 19 3.68 -7.09 24.81
C PRO A 19 3.93 -7.38 23.32
N SER A 20 4.52 -6.45 22.56
CA SER A 20 4.92 -6.66 21.16
C SER A 20 6.26 -7.39 21.00
N SER A 21 6.94 -7.74 22.10
CA SER A 21 8.18 -8.54 22.08
C SER A 21 7.98 -10.00 21.69
N GLY A 22 6.74 -10.52 21.72
CA GLY A 22 6.45 -11.91 21.33
C GLY A 22 6.69 -12.20 19.85
N PHE A 23 6.51 -11.21 18.96
CA PHE A 23 6.61 -11.42 17.51
C PHE A 23 8.07 -11.57 17.04
N HIS A 24 9.00 -10.84 17.65
CA HIS A 24 10.42 -10.98 17.36
C HIS A 24 11.01 -12.26 17.97
N GLN A 25 10.51 -12.70 19.13
CA GLN A 25 10.97 -13.93 19.77
C GLN A 25 10.48 -15.18 19.01
N ALA A 26 9.23 -15.21 18.58
CA ALA A 26 8.71 -16.31 17.74
C ALA A 26 9.43 -16.42 16.40
N ARG A 27 9.88 -15.29 15.81
CA ARG A 27 10.66 -15.27 14.57
C ARG A 27 12.10 -15.75 14.77
N GLN A 28 12.70 -15.52 15.95
CA GLN A 28 14.04 -16.04 16.27
C GLN A 28 14.01 -17.54 16.58
N GLU A 29 12.99 -18.04 17.30
CA GLU A 29 12.82 -19.48 17.55
C GLU A 29 12.60 -20.27 16.24
N LEU A 30 11.78 -19.75 15.31
CA LEU A 30 11.59 -20.37 13.99
C LEU A 30 12.85 -20.35 13.11
N LEU A 31 13.70 -19.32 13.22
CA LEU A 31 14.95 -19.25 12.47
C LEU A 31 16.03 -20.18 13.05
N GLU A 32 16.10 -20.32 14.38
CA GLU A 32 17.00 -21.29 15.01
C GLU A 32 16.58 -22.74 14.71
N GLU A 33 15.28 -23.03 14.64
CA GLU A 33 14.78 -24.38 14.28
C GLU A 33 15.09 -24.73 12.81
N ILE A 34 14.91 -23.79 11.88
CA ILE A 34 15.25 -23.99 10.45
C ILE A 34 16.76 -24.13 10.26
N MET A 35 17.59 -23.41 11.02
CA MET A 35 19.06 -23.51 10.91
C MET A 35 19.65 -24.74 11.61
N SER A 36 18.95 -25.34 12.57
CA SER A 36 19.43 -26.52 13.32
C SER A 36 19.15 -27.86 12.59
N SER A 37 18.30 -27.87 11.57
CA SER A 37 17.93 -29.10 10.85
C SER A 37 18.85 -29.49 9.67
N GLN A 38 19.96 -28.77 9.42
CA GLN A 38 20.99 -29.23 8.48
C GLN A 38 22.12 -29.96 9.22
N THR A 39 21.93 -31.23 9.52
CA THR A 39 23.02 -32.16 9.88
C THR A 39 22.98 -33.39 8.97
N GLU A 40 23.95 -33.39 8.05
CA GLU A 40 24.67 -34.55 7.48
C GLU A 40 23.88 -35.65 6.73
N GLU A 41 23.60 -35.41 5.45
CA GLU A 41 23.76 -36.48 4.44
C GLU A 41 25.08 -36.28 3.69
N THR A 42 26.03 -37.17 3.99
CA THR A 42 27.29 -37.32 3.27
C THR A 42 27.00 -37.89 1.89
N LEU A 43 27.05 -37.07 0.84
CA LEU A 43 27.00 -37.53 -0.54
C LEU A 43 28.41 -37.71 -1.09
N GLU A 44 28.67 -38.95 -1.50
CA GLU A 44 29.90 -39.40 -2.14
C GLU A 44 30.23 -38.59 -3.40
N THR A 45 31.49 -38.19 -3.50
CA THR A 45 32.04 -37.41 -4.61
C THR A 45 32.26 -38.33 -5.81
N GLY A 46 31.45 -38.16 -6.86
CA GLY A 46 31.56 -38.96 -8.09
C GLY A 46 31.20 -38.17 -9.35
N SER A 47 32.25 -37.75 -10.06
CA SER A 47 32.37 -37.70 -11.53
C SER A 47 31.79 -36.51 -12.33
N ASP A 48 32.73 -35.89 -13.07
CA ASP A 48 32.65 -35.38 -14.44
C ASP A 48 31.66 -34.25 -14.78
N VAL A 49 32.13 -33.01 -14.53
CA VAL A 49 31.59 -31.79 -15.14
C VAL A 49 32.06 -31.68 -16.58
N THR A 50 31.15 -31.95 -17.52
CA THR A 50 31.33 -31.59 -18.94
C THR A 50 30.94 -30.12 -19.15
N PRO A 51 31.75 -29.27 -19.80
CA PRO A 51 31.40 -27.87 -19.99
C PRO A 51 30.26 -27.70 -21.01
N LEU A 52 29.14 -27.12 -20.56
CA LEU A 52 28.01 -26.73 -21.41
C LEU A 52 28.39 -25.56 -22.32
N ARG A 53 28.30 -25.81 -23.62
CA ARG A 53 28.60 -24.87 -24.70
C ARG A 53 27.38 -23.96 -24.94
N ILE A 54 27.40 -22.75 -24.39
CA ILE A 54 26.33 -21.76 -24.57
C ILE A 54 26.34 -21.27 -26.03
N ARG A 55 25.26 -21.52 -26.77
CA ARG A 55 25.01 -20.99 -28.12
C ARG A 55 24.40 -19.59 -28.03
N PRO A 56 24.85 -18.59 -28.82
CA PRO A 56 24.23 -17.28 -28.85
C PRO A 56 22.89 -17.32 -29.60
N VAL A 57 21.82 -16.87 -28.93
CA VAL A 57 20.50 -16.68 -29.53
C VAL A 57 20.48 -15.36 -30.29
N LYS A 58 20.21 -15.43 -31.60
CA LYS A 58 20.05 -14.25 -32.46
C LYS A 58 18.71 -13.57 -32.15
N ARG A 59 18.77 -12.33 -31.68
CA ARG A 59 17.61 -11.43 -31.56
C ARG A 59 17.16 -11.00 -32.96
N THR A 60 15.96 -11.41 -33.36
CA THR A 60 15.25 -10.85 -34.52
C THR A 60 14.22 -9.84 -34.00
N ALA A 61 14.52 -8.56 -34.22
CA ALA A 61 13.59 -7.45 -34.03
C ALA A 61 12.51 -7.50 -35.12
N TRP A 62 11.25 -7.45 -34.71
CA TRP A 62 10.13 -7.13 -35.59
C TRP A 62 9.48 -5.84 -35.08
N LEU A 63 9.57 -4.81 -35.93
CA LEU A 63 8.90 -3.53 -35.82
C LEU A 63 7.57 -3.61 -36.59
N ALA A 64 6.47 -3.37 -35.90
CA ALA A 64 5.21 -2.87 -36.44
C ALA A 64 4.53 -2.14 -35.27
N GLY A 65 4.16 -0.86 -35.33
CA GLY A 65 3.72 -0.08 -36.46
C GLY A 65 2.22 0.11 -36.37
N VAL A 66 1.72 0.83 -35.35
CA VAL A 66 0.35 1.35 -35.31
C VAL A 66 0.40 2.79 -34.81
N ALA A 67 0.15 3.70 -35.73
CA ALA A 67 -0.12 5.11 -35.45
C ALA A 67 -1.62 5.27 -35.21
N ALA A 68 -1.99 5.75 -34.02
CA ALA A 68 -3.31 6.29 -33.75
C ALA A 68 -3.12 7.75 -33.35
N ALA A 69 -3.38 8.65 -34.30
CA ALA A 69 -3.42 10.09 -34.06
C ALA A 69 -4.80 10.45 -33.50
N ALA A 70 -4.86 10.75 -32.21
CA ALA A 70 -5.98 11.47 -31.60
C ALA A 70 -5.52 12.91 -31.36
N ALA A 71 -6.03 13.83 -32.18
CA ALA A 71 -5.80 15.26 -32.00
C ALA A 71 -6.74 15.78 -30.90
N LEU A 72 -6.19 15.97 -29.69
CA LEU A 72 -6.81 16.79 -28.65
C LEU A 72 -6.39 18.25 -28.86
N VAL A 73 -7.36 19.09 -29.20
CA VAL A 73 -7.19 20.55 -29.22
C VAL A 73 -7.39 21.04 -27.78
N LEU A 74 -6.28 21.27 -27.07
CA LEU A 74 -6.29 22.03 -25.83
C LEU A 74 -6.15 23.53 -26.14
N PRO A 75 -6.90 24.43 -25.49
CA PRO A 75 -6.69 25.85 -25.62
C PRO A 75 -5.36 26.25 -24.95
N LEU A 76 -4.40 26.72 -25.76
CA LEU A 76 -3.19 27.40 -25.28
C LEU A 76 -3.59 28.74 -24.64
N VAL A 77 -3.54 28.80 -23.31
CA VAL A 77 -3.60 30.06 -22.57
C VAL A 77 -2.21 30.68 -22.60
N PHE A 78 -2.05 31.76 -23.37
CA PHE A 78 -0.85 32.60 -23.35
C PHE A 78 -0.88 33.48 -22.08
N PHE A 79 0.08 33.26 -21.17
CA PHE A 79 0.37 34.21 -20.09
C PHE A 79 1.46 35.19 -20.52
N PRO A 80 1.31 36.50 -20.27
CA PRO A 80 2.34 37.49 -20.55
C PRO A 80 3.49 37.38 -19.54
N ASN A 81 4.73 37.35 -20.05
CA ASN A 81 5.95 37.47 -19.25
C ASN A 81 6.02 38.84 -18.58
N ASN A 82 5.79 38.91 -17.28
CA ASN A 82 6.20 40.02 -16.44
C ASN A 82 7.48 39.63 -15.68
N ASP A 83 8.54 40.39 -15.89
CA ASP A 83 9.71 40.46 -15.03
C ASP A 83 9.27 41.03 -13.67
N GLU A 84 8.96 40.15 -12.72
CA GLU A 84 8.77 40.51 -11.31
C GLU A 84 9.73 39.72 -10.43
N THR A 85 10.38 40.45 -9.54
CA THR A 85 11.29 39.94 -8.50
C THR A 85 10.61 38.82 -7.71
N VAL A 86 11.09 37.59 -7.93
CA VAL A 86 10.60 36.37 -7.26
C VAL A 86 10.85 36.50 -5.76
N SER A 87 9.79 36.80 -5.02
CA SER A 87 9.71 36.46 -3.60
C SER A 87 9.65 34.94 -3.53
N PRO A 88 10.48 34.23 -2.73
CA PRO A 88 10.53 32.77 -2.74
C PRO A 88 9.34 32.11 -2.02
N ALA A 89 8.30 32.87 -1.67
CA ALA A 89 7.00 32.29 -1.42
C ALA A 89 6.45 31.85 -2.77
N ALA A 90 6.72 30.61 -3.15
CA ALA A 90 6.05 29.97 -4.27
C ALA A 90 4.55 30.25 -4.14
N ASP A 91 3.88 30.58 -5.25
CA ASP A 91 2.42 30.71 -5.29
C ASP A 91 1.82 29.34 -4.96
N LEU A 92 1.64 29.08 -3.66
CA LEU A 92 1.08 27.84 -3.17
C LEU A 92 -0.42 27.81 -3.54
N PRO A 93 -0.98 26.61 -3.74
CA PRO A 93 -2.35 26.48 -4.18
C PRO A 93 -3.34 27.21 -3.26
N GLN A 94 -4.32 27.93 -3.84
CA GLN A 94 -5.27 28.76 -3.10
C GLN A 94 -6.72 28.23 -3.15
N GLN A 95 -6.95 27.11 -3.85
CA GLN A 95 -8.26 26.49 -3.93
C GLN A 95 -8.60 25.85 -2.57
N GLU A 96 -9.77 26.14 -2.02
CA GLU A 96 -10.16 25.64 -0.70
C GLU A 96 -10.30 24.11 -0.70
N LEU A 97 -9.63 23.45 0.26
CA LEU A 97 -9.81 22.02 0.51
C LEU A 97 -11.08 21.80 1.34
N LYS A 98 -12.02 21.02 0.83
CA LYS A 98 -13.26 20.71 1.53
C LYS A 98 -13.11 19.47 2.40
N SER A 99 -13.87 19.43 3.49
CA SER A 99 -13.82 18.36 4.49
C SER A 99 -14.88 17.28 4.33
N ASP A 100 -15.64 17.27 3.24
CA ASP A 100 -16.79 16.38 3.02
C ASP A 100 -16.42 15.00 2.46
N GLY A 101 -15.14 14.61 2.54
CA GLY A 101 -14.68 13.26 2.18
C GLY A 101 -13.20 13.22 1.81
N ASN A 102 -12.90 12.50 0.72
CA ASN A 102 -11.57 12.47 0.12
C ASN A 102 -11.20 13.87 -0.40
N PRO A 103 -10.01 14.42 -0.07
CA PRO A 103 -9.60 15.75 -0.53
C PRO A 103 -9.36 15.87 -2.04
N TYR A 104 -9.45 14.78 -2.83
CA TYR A 104 -9.31 14.74 -4.30
C TYR A 104 -8.13 15.58 -4.81
N LEU A 105 -6.97 15.39 -4.18
CA LEU A 105 -5.75 16.08 -4.55
C LEU A 105 -5.17 15.47 -5.82
N PHE A 106 -4.46 16.28 -6.59
CA PHE A 106 -3.77 15.83 -7.78
C PHE A 106 -2.54 16.67 -8.05
N VAL A 107 -1.47 16.06 -8.56
CA VAL A 107 -0.26 16.76 -8.98
C VAL A 107 -0.40 17.17 -10.44
N GLU A 108 -0.62 18.46 -10.71
CA GLU A 108 -0.75 19.01 -12.06
C GLU A 108 0.64 19.20 -12.68
N ASN A 109 1.30 18.09 -13.03
CA ASN A 109 2.59 18.08 -13.72
C ASN A 109 2.80 16.75 -14.46
N ASP A 110 3.07 16.82 -15.76
CA ASP A 110 3.23 15.67 -16.66
C ASP A 110 4.34 14.68 -16.24
N ASP A 111 5.29 15.11 -15.41
CA ASP A 111 6.37 14.26 -14.92
C ASP A 111 5.95 13.34 -13.76
N TRP A 112 4.88 13.68 -13.05
CA TRP A 112 4.35 12.91 -11.92
C TRP A 112 3.23 11.99 -12.39
N LYS A 113 3.36 10.70 -12.11
CA LYS A 113 2.37 9.69 -12.47
C LYS A 113 1.76 9.09 -11.22
N LEU A 114 0.43 9.14 -11.12
CA LEU A 114 -0.28 8.37 -10.09
C LEU A 114 -0.02 6.87 -10.34
N THR A 115 0.60 6.20 -9.38
CA THR A 115 0.97 4.78 -9.47
C THR A 115 0.30 3.92 -8.42
N GLU A 116 -0.10 4.50 -7.30
CA GLU A 116 -0.81 3.79 -6.24
C GLU A 116 -1.98 4.63 -5.76
N LEU A 117 -3.09 3.97 -5.48
CA LEU A 117 -4.28 4.56 -4.91
C LEU A 117 -4.91 3.54 -3.97
N TYR A 118 -4.87 3.85 -2.70
CA TYR A 118 -5.55 3.15 -1.64
C TYR A 118 -6.67 4.03 -1.10
N GLN A 119 -7.91 3.55 -1.17
CA GLN A 119 -9.04 4.22 -0.56
C GLN A 119 -9.66 3.28 0.45
N GLY A 120 -9.38 3.53 1.73
CA GLY A 120 -9.93 2.76 2.84
C GLY A 120 -11.34 3.24 3.22
N ALA A 121 -11.61 3.32 4.53
CA ALA A 121 -12.83 3.94 5.02
C ALA A 121 -12.92 5.42 4.58
N ALA A 122 -14.11 6.04 4.67
CA ALA A 122 -14.37 7.40 4.19
C ALA A 122 -13.40 8.51 4.67
N GLN A 123 -12.60 8.25 5.72
CA GLN A 123 -11.65 9.19 6.33
C GLN A 123 -10.19 8.70 6.29
N ASP A 124 -9.88 7.64 5.54
CA ASP A 124 -8.54 7.05 5.46
C ASP A 124 -8.21 6.62 4.02
N GLY A 125 -7.02 6.98 3.55
CA GLY A 125 -6.51 6.54 2.27
C GLY A 125 -5.28 7.32 1.85
N SER A 126 -4.73 6.93 0.71
CA SER A 126 -3.53 7.52 0.16
C SER A 126 -3.43 7.39 -1.34
N GLU A 127 -2.75 8.33 -1.96
CA GLU A 127 -2.34 8.31 -3.36
C GLU A 127 -0.83 8.50 -3.44
N THR A 128 -0.16 7.72 -4.28
CA THR A 128 1.28 7.84 -4.54
C THR A 128 1.51 8.24 -5.98
N PHE A 129 2.19 9.36 -6.18
CA PHE A 129 2.70 9.81 -7.45
C PHE A 129 4.20 9.50 -7.55
N THR A 130 4.68 9.11 -8.73
CA THR A 130 6.11 8.86 -8.97
C THR A 130 6.67 9.70 -10.11
N ARG A 131 7.91 10.15 -9.94
CA ARG A 131 8.71 10.85 -10.94
C ARG A 131 10.15 10.34 -10.92
N GLY A 132 10.48 9.42 -11.83
CA GLY A 132 11.81 8.81 -11.88
C GLY A 132 12.12 8.01 -10.62
N ARG A 133 12.92 8.57 -9.70
CA ARG A 133 13.27 7.96 -8.40
C ARG A 133 12.59 8.63 -7.20
N GLU A 134 11.82 9.67 -7.46
CA GLU A 134 11.08 10.42 -6.44
C GLU A 134 9.66 9.86 -6.34
N SER A 135 9.11 9.83 -5.13
CA SER A 135 7.72 9.47 -4.87
C SER A 135 7.08 10.48 -3.94
N MET A 136 5.89 10.96 -4.29
CA MET A 136 5.06 11.83 -3.48
C MET A 136 3.87 11.03 -3.01
N THR A 137 3.76 10.79 -1.70
CA THR A 137 2.61 10.17 -1.08
C THR A 137 1.75 11.25 -0.44
N ILE A 138 0.48 11.27 -0.81
CA ILE A 138 -0.53 12.12 -0.21
C ILE A 138 -1.47 11.20 0.54
N SER A 139 -1.57 11.33 1.86
CA SER A 139 -2.49 10.55 2.69
C SER A 139 -3.53 11.46 3.32
N TRP A 140 -4.75 10.97 3.49
CA TRP A 140 -5.76 11.63 4.31
C TRP A 140 -6.10 10.73 5.50
N LEU A 141 -6.11 11.32 6.69
CA LEU A 141 -6.22 10.59 7.94
C LEU A 141 -7.21 11.27 8.88
N PRO A 142 -7.90 10.53 9.77
CA PRO A 142 -8.86 11.13 10.69
C PRO A 142 -8.19 12.10 11.68
N MET A 143 -8.77 13.28 11.92
CA MET A 143 -8.20 14.28 12.87
C MET A 143 -7.98 13.74 14.28
N ARG A 144 -8.76 12.74 14.71
CA ARG A 144 -8.61 12.08 16.02
C ARG A 144 -7.23 11.44 16.24
N ILE A 145 -6.43 11.19 15.19
CA ILE A 145 -5.07 10.65 15.29
C ILE A 145 -3.97 11.71 15.08
N TRP A 146 -4.33 12.99 14.97
CA TRP A 146 -3.39 14.10 14.76
C TRP A 146 -2.30 14.15 15.83
N ASP A 147 -2.67 14.21 17.11
CA ASP A 147 -1.70 14.32 18.22
C ASP A 147 -0.76 13.11 18.25
N ARG A 148 -1.29 11.90 18.05
CA ARG A 148 -0.49 10.67 17.94
C ARG A 148 0.50 10.73 16.78
N THR A 149 0.10 11.34 15.67
CA THR A 149 0.96 11.52 14.49
C THR A 149 2.11 12.47 14.80
N LEU A 150 1.82 13.61 15.42
CA LEU A 150 2.84 14.56 15.86
C LEU A 150 3.77 13.97 16.92
N GLU A 151 3.25 13.21 17.89
CA GLU A 151 4.05 12.51 18.90
C GLU A 151 4.99 11.49 18.28
N ARG A 152 4.51 10.72 17.29
CA ARG A 152 5.32 9.75 16.55
C ARG A 152 6.47 10.41 15.79
N LEU A 153 6.21 11.56 15.17
CA LEU A 153 7.22 12.30 14.40
C LEU A 153 8.18 13.09 15.32
N GLY A 154 7.71 13.51 16.49
CA GLY A 154 8.40 14.40 17.43
C GLY A 154 9.91 14.15 17.64
N PRO A 155 10.37 12.91 17.85
CA PRO A 155 11.79 12.61 18.05
C PRO A 155 12.69 12.92 16.84
N ASP A 156 12.14 12.94 15.64
CA ASP A 156 12.88 13.01 14.36
C ASP A 156 12.71 14.36 13.65
N ILE A 157 12.03 15.34 14.27
CA ILE A 157 11.80 16.67 13.69
C ILE A 157 13.02 17.56 13.91
N ASP A 158 13.76 17.82 12.83
CA ASP A 158 14.86 18.77 12.78
C ASP A 158 14.38 20.21 12.57
N GLU A 159 13.31 20.37 11.80
CA GLU A 159 12.78 21.67 11.39
C GLU A 159 11.26 21.68 11.47
N ARG A 160 10.69 22.78 11.96
CA ARG A 160 9.24 22.99 11.97
C ARG A 160 8.91 24.41 11.55
N GLY A 161 7.96 24.53 10.63
CA GLY A 161 7.41 25.81 10.19
C GLY A 161 5.93 25.72 9.88
N THR A 162 5.33 26.87 9.56
CA THR A 162 3.98 26.96 9.01
C THR A 162 4.02 27.58 7.63
N ILE A 163 3.12 27.14 6.75
CA ILE A 163 2.91 27.68 5.41
C ILE A 163 1.40 27.68 5.11
N ASP A 164 0.94 28.60 4.25
CA ASP A 164 -0.45 28.60 3.76
C ASP A 164 -0.56 27.69 2.53
N VAL A 165 -1.44 26.70 2.60
CA VAL A 165 -1.70 25.77 1.49
C VAL A 165 -3.21 25.53 1.43
N PHE A 166 -3.82 25.76 0.27
CA PHE A 166 -5.27 25.69 0.07
C PHE A 166 -6.07 26.62 1.00
N GLY A 167 -5.48 27.76 1.38
CA GLY A 167 -6.03 28.70 2.36
C GLY A 167 -6.08 28.16 3.79
N GLN A 168 -5.35 27.08 4.07
CA GLN A 168 -5.20 26.47 5.40
C GLN A 168 -3.77 26.68 5.91
N GLU A 169 -3.63 26.97 7.21
CA GLU A 169 -2.33 26.96 7.87
C GLU A 169 -1.85 25.50 8.00
N ALA A 170 -0.92 25.13 7.13
CA ALA A 170 -0.28 23.82 7.12
C ALA A 170 1.03 23.85 7.92
N THR A 171 1.35 22.73 8.57
CA THR A 171 2.62 22.54 9.27
C THR A 171 3.60 21.83 8.35
N ILE A 172 4.75 22.45 8.07
CA ILE A 172 5.87 21.78 7.39
C ILE A 172 6.86 21.26 8.42
N LEU A 173 7.24 20.00 8.28
CA LEU A 173 8.20 19.29 9.11
C LEU A 173 9.39 18.88 8.26
N GLY A 174 10.60 19.25 8.67
CA GLY A 174 11.84 18.68 8.16
C GLY A 174 12.25 17.51 9.06
N LEU A 175 12.43 16.35 8.45
CA LEU A 175 12.84 15.09 9.07
C LEU A 175 14.20 14.67 8.47
N ASP A 176 14.94 13.79 9.14
CA ASP A 176 16.30 13.35 8.75
C ASP A 176 16.50 13.05 7.24
N LEU A 177 15.47 12.50 6.58
CA LEU A 177 15.55 11.99 5.22
C LEU A 177 14.60 12.64 4.22
N HIS A 178 13.64 13.45 4.67
CA HIS A 178 12.58 14.02 3.82
C HIS A 178 11.87 15.18 4.53
N TYR A 179 11.00 15.87 3.79
CA TYR A 179 10.04 16.81 4.35
C TYR A 179 8.62 16.22 4.32
N GLU A 180 7.82 16.58 5.31
CA GLU A 180 6.41 16.23 5.40
C GLU A 180 5.59 17.50 5.62
N LEU A 181 4.46 17.62 4.92
CA LEU A 181 3.51 18.71 5.08
C LEU A 181 2.20 18.17 5.66
N LEU A 182 1.71 18.77 6.72
CA LEU A 182 0.47 18.39 7.39
C LEU A 182 -0.56 19.51 7.26
N ILE A 183 -1.69 19.24 6.62
CA ILE A 183 -2.74 20.21 6.30
C ILE A 183 -4.03 19.78 7.03
N PRO A 184 -4.48 20.50 8.08
CA PRO A 184 -5.75 20.20 8.75
C PRO A 184 -6.95 20.59 7.88
N VAL A 185 -7.92 19.69 7.70
CA VAL A 185 -9.04 19.86 6.75
C VAL A 185 -10.33 19.29 7.35
N GLY A 186 -11.00 20.09 8.19
CA GLY A 186 -12.21 19.70 8.89
C GLY A 186 -12.03 18.46 9.78
N GLU A 187 -12.63 17.33 9.42
CA GLU A 187 -12.56 16.08 10.20
C GLU A 187 -11.37 15.17 9.85
N VAL A 188 -10.64 15.51 8.80
CA VAL A 188 -9.39 14.82 8.39
C VAL A 188 -8.22 15.80 8.41
N PHE A 189 -7.01 15.27 8.31
CA PHE A 189 -5.85 16.03 7.87
C PHE A 189 -5.19 15.30 6.72
N VAL A 190 -4.57 16.08 5.84
CA VAL A 190 -3.76 15.58 4.74
C VAL A 190 -2.30 15.59 5.17
N THR A 191 -1.58 14.52 4.87
CA THR A 191 -0.12 14.51 4.88
C THR A 191 0.38 14.46 3.44
N VAL A 192 1.39 15.27 3.12
CA VAL A 192 2.14 15.19 1.86
C VAL A 192 3.58 14.89 2.20
N ARG A 193 4.06 13.72 1.80
CA ARG A 193 5.44 13.27 1.96
C ARG A 193 6.07 13.13 0.59
N ILE A 194 7.30 13.61 0.42
CA ILE A 194 8.06 13.38 -0.81
C ILE A 194 9.38 12.70 -0.47
N ASP A 195 9.52 11.45 -0.90
CA ASP A 195 10.76 10.70 -0.79
C ASP A 195 11.69 11.03 -1.96
N GLY A 196 12.99 11.15 -1.67
CA GLY A 196 14.02 11.48 -2.67
C GLY A 196 14.35 12.97 -2.79
N ILE A 197 13.59 13.87 -2.13
CA ILE A 197 13.88 15.31 -2.04
C ILE A 197 14.31 15.66 -0.61
N ARG A 198 15.47 16.33 -0.48
CA ARG A 198 16.04 16.72 0.82
C ARG A 198 16.16 18.23 1.01
N GLU A 199 16.05 19.00 -0.06
CA GLU A 199 16.08 20.45 0.01
C GLU A 199 14.66 21.00 0.21
N ARG A 200 14.49 21.86 1.23
CA ARG A 200 13.19 22.46 1.56
C ARG A 200 12.56 23.18 0.38
N GLU A 201 13.34 23.95 -0.38
CA GLU A 201 12.86 24.71 -1.52
C GLU A 201 12.38 23.79 -2.66
N ALA A 202 13.06 22.67 -2.88
CA ALA A 202 12.65 21.68 -3.86
C ALA A 202 11.35 20.97 -3.44
N PHE A 203 11.19 20.68 -2.14
CA PHE A 203 9.95 20.15 -1.59
C PHE A 203 8.79 21.12 -1.77
N LEU A 204 8.97 22.39 -1.40
CA LEU A 204 7.95 23.43 -1.56
C LEU A 204 7.59 23.66 -3.03
N SER A 205 8.57 23.61 -3.94
CA SER A 205 8.33 23.68 -5.38
C SER A 205 7.48 22.50 -5.87
N ALA A 206 7.73 21.28 -5.40
CA ALA A 206 6.93 20.12 -5.78
C ALA A 206 5.49 20.22 -5.24
N VAL A 207 5.31 20.62 -3.97
CA VAL A 207 3.99 20.85 -3.36
C VAL A 207 3.19 21.95 -4.06
N SER A 208 3.86 22.97 -4.64
CA SER A 208 3.17 24.05 -5.36
C SER A 208 2.38 23.57 -6.60
N GLY A 209 2.71 22.37 -7.12
CA GLY A 209 1.99 21.73 -8.23
C GLY A 209 0.71 21.01 -7.82
N LEU A 210 0.36 20.97 -6.53
CA LEU A 210 -0.87 20.33 -6.07
C LEU A 210 -2.11 21.14 -6.46
N ARG A 211 -3.18 20.43 -6.80
CA ARG A 211 -4.50 20.98 -7.11
C ARG A 211 -5.58 20.18 -6.40
N VAL A 212 -6.70 20.85 -6.13
CA VAL A 212 -7.93 20.20 -5.66
C VAL A 212 -8.81 19.98 -6.87
N LEU A 213 -9.10 18.72 -7.20
CA LEU A 213 -9.97 18.39 -8.32
C LEU A 213 -11.42 18.21 -7.84
N GLN A 214 -12.39 18.39 -8.75
CA GLN A 214 -13.73 17.87 -8.49
C GLN A 214 -13.70 16.32 -8.55
N PRO A 215 -14.61 15.62 -7.86
CA PRO A 215 -14.62 14.15 -7.86
C PRO A 215 -14.58 13.53 -9.25
N GLN A 216 -15.37 14.07 -10.20
CA GLN A 216 -15.40 13.55 -11.57
C GLN A 216 -14.11 13.83 -12.37
N GLU A 217 -13.43 14.94 -12.08
CA GLU A 217 -12.15 15.29 -12.72
C GLU A 217 -11.03 14.39 -12.18
N TRP A 218 -11.03 14.14 -10.88
CA TRP A 218 -10.09 13.22 -10.24
C TRP A 218 -10.27 11.79 -10.74
N GLU A 219 -11.51 11.29 -10.81
CA GLU A 219 -11.80 9.98 -11.39
C GLU A 219 -11.41 9.88 -12.87
N ALA A 220 -11.62 10.94 -13.64
CA ALA A 220 -11.21 11.01 -15.05
C ALA A 220 -9.68 11.04 -15.22
N ALA A 221 -8.95 11.53 -14.21
CA ALA A 221 -7.49 11.52 -14.19
C ALA A 221 -6.90 10.15 -13.83
N LEU A 222 -7.70 9.23 -13.27
CA LEU A 222 -7.27 7.85 -13.03
C LEU A 222 -7.04 7.12 -14.36
N GLY A 223 -5.83 6.63 -14.56
CA GLY A 223 -5.45 5.82 -15.72
C GLY A 223 -6.11 4.44 -15.76
N GLU A 224 -5.81 3.65 -16.79
CA GLU A 224 -6.37 2.30 -16.99
C GLU A 224 -5.92 1.27 -15.93
N GLY A 225 -4.89 1.59 -15.14
CA GLY A 225 -4.39 0.72 -14.07
C GLY A 225 -5.21 0.72 -12.78
N PHE A 226 -6.27 1.54 -12.72
CA PHE A 226 -7.14 1.68 -11.55
C PHE A 226 -8.45 0.95 -11.77
N VAL A 227 -8.89 0.23 -10.73
CA VAL A 227 -10.17 -0.48 -10.69
C VAL A 227 -11.22 0.48 -10.19
N ARG A 228 -12.27 0.69 -10.99
CA ARG A 228 -13.41 1.56 -10.64
C ARG A 228 -14.60 0.73 -10.19
N PRO A 229 -15.52 1.25 -9.37
CA PRO A 229 -16.71 0.52 -8.92
C PRO A 229 -17.49 -0.16 -10.05
N GLU A 230 -17.64 0.50 -11.20
CA GLU A 230 -18.35 -0.01 -12.38
C GLU A 230 -17.61 -1.12 -13.14
N THR A 231 -16.29 -1.23 -12.99
CA THR A 231 -15.45 -2.26 -13.64
C THR A 231 -15.01 -3.36 -12.69
N SER A 232 -15.14 -3.15 -11.38
CA SER A 232 -14.62 -4.04 -10.33
C SER A 232 -15.04 -5.49 -10.45
N VAL A 233 -16.30 -5.77 -10.80
CA VAL A 233 -16.80 -7.15 -10.95
C VAL A 233 -16.06 -7.88 -12.09
N ALA A 234 -15.87 -7.23 -13.25
CA ALA A 234 -15.15 -7.84 -14.36
C ALA A 234 -13.67 -8.06 -14.04
N VAL A 235 -13.07 -7.14 -13.27
CA VAL A 235 -11.69 -7.30 -12.78
C VAL A 235 -11.58 -8.44 -11.77
N ALA A 236 -12.57 -8.59 -10.88
CA ALA A 236 -12.61 -9.71 -9.93
C ALA A 236 -12.76 -11.05 -10.65
N GLU A 237 -13.62 -11.14 -11.66
CA GLU A 237 -13.74 -12.33 -12.52
C GLU A 237 -12.41 -12.69 -13.19
N GLU A 238 -11.68 -11.69 -13.68
CA GLU A 238 -10.34 -11.88 -14.26
C GLU A 238 -9.36 -12.42 -13.22
N MET A 239 -9.28 -11.79 -12.04
CA MET A 239 -8.38 -12.19 -10.94
C MET A 239 -8.68 -13.58 -10.40
N LEU A 240 -9.94 -14.01 -10.42
CA LEU A 240 -10.39 -15.32 -9.93
C LEU A 240 -10.37 -16.42 -10.99
N SER A 241 -9.99 -16.11 -12.24
CA SER A 241 -10.12 -17.05 -13.36
C SER A 241 -9.35 -18.36 -13.19
N ASP A 242 -8.28 -18.37 -12.38
CA ASP A 242 -7.47 -19.54 -12.04
C ASP A 242 -7.37 -19.82 -10.52
N VAL A 243 -8.20 -19.15 -9.72
CA VAL A 243 -8.26 -19.31 -8.27
C VAL A 243 -9.45 -20.22 -7.91
N PRO A 244 -9.26 -21.33 -7.19
CA PRO A 244 -10.38 -22.07 -6.63
C PRO A 244 -11.19 -21.20 -5.66
N VAL A 245 -12.49 -21.03 -5.93
CA VAL A 245 -13.40 -20.19 -5.15
C VAL A 245 -14.31 -21.09 -4.29
N PRO A 246 -14.49 -20.81 -2.99
CA PRO A 246 -15.44 -21.52 -2.12
C PRO A 246 -16.87 -21.47 -2.66
N ALA A 247 -17.69 -22.44 -2.28
CA ALA A 247 -19.07 -22.48 -2.77
C ALA A 247 -19.88 -21.29 -2.25
N GLY A 248 -20.53 -20.56 -3.17
CA GLY A 248 -21.39 -19.43 -2.82
C GLY A 248 -20.67 -18.08 -2.72
N LEU A 249 -19.35 -18.03 -2.89
CA LEU A 249 -18.63 -16.78 -3.14
C LEU A 249 -18.66 -16.49 -4.64
N GLU A 250 -19.19 -15.34 -5.02
CA GLU A 250 -19.30 -14.90 -6.41
C GLU A 250 -18.47 -13.63 -6.62
N ALA A 251 -18.00 -13.39 -7.85
CA ALA A 251 -17.25 -12.17 -8.17
C ALA A 251 -18.05 -10.87 -7.92
N ALA A 252 -19.39 -10.96 -7.94
CA ALA A 252 -20.29 -9.86 -7.63
C ALA A 252 -20.19 -9.40 -6.15
N ASP A 253 -19.76 -10.28 -5.25
CA ASP A 253 -19.54 -9.97 -3.83
C ASP A 253 -18.24 -9.19 -3.59
N LEU A 254 -17.39 -9.09 -4.62
CA LEU A 254 -16.08 -8.43 -4.58
C LEU A 254 -16.11 -7.05 -5.26
N ARG A 255 -17.28 -6.40 -5.31
CA ARG A 255 -17.40 -5.06 -5.88
C ARG A 255 -16.61 -4.06 -5.05
N ALA A 256 -15.76 -3.28 -5.73
CA ALA A 256 -15.09 -2.16 -5.10
C ALA A 256 -16.11 -1.06 -4.77
N GLU A 257 -16.10 -0.59 -3.53
CA GLU A 257 -16.90 0.58 -3.12
C GLU A 257 -16.33 1.88 -3.69
N TYR A 258 -15.03 1.91 -3.91
CA TYR A 258 -14.26 3.07 -4.33
C TYR A 258 -13.26 2.72 -5.43
N SER A 259 -12.71 3.75 -6.08
CA SER A 259 -11.61 3.56 -7.02
C SER A 259 -10.32 3.28 -6.25
N GLN A 260 -9.59 2.26 -6.70
CA GLN A 260 -8.30 1.88 -6.12
C GLN A 260 -7.40 1.29 -7.18
N ASP A 261 -6.08 1.25 -6.96
CA ASP A 261 -5.22 0.54 -7.89
C ASP A 261 -5.47 -0.97 -7.83
N ARG A 262 -5.07 -1.63 -8.91
CA ARG A 262 -5.30 -3.07 -9.09
C ARG A 262 -4.63 -3.93 -8.00
N TYR A 263 -3.52 -3.48 -7.41
CA TYR A 263 -2.86 -4.22 -6.34
C TYR A 263 -3.72 -4.21 -5.06
N TYR A 264 -4.22 -3.07 -4.61
CA TYR A 264 -5.12 -3.03 -3.45
C TYR A 264 -6.45 -3.73 -3.71
N PHE A 265 -7.01 -3.63 -4.91
CA PHE A 265 -8.19 -4.43 -5.25
C PHE A 265 -7.90 -5.94 -5.18
N GLY A 266 -6.70 -6.37 -5.62
CA GLY A 266 -6.25 -7.76 -5.48
C GLY A 266 -6.13 -8.20 -4.02
N ILE A 267 -5.72 -7.30 -3.11
CA ILE A 267 -5.74 -7.55 -1.66
C ILE A 267 -7.16 -7.86 -1.20
N ASP A 268 -8.15 -7.05 -1.58
CA ASP A 268 -9.55 -7.27 -1.21
C ASP A 268 -10.07 -8.61 -1.74
N VAL A 269 -9.84 -8.89 -3.03
CA VAL A 269 -10.26 -10.13 -3.70
C VAL A 269 -9.67 -11.35 -2.97
N LEU A 270 -8.35 -11.39 -2.78
CA LEU A 270 -7.70 -12.54 -2.18
C LEU A 270 -7.94 -12.64 -0.67
N ARG A 271 -8.14 -11.51 0.04
CA ARG A 271 -8.53 -11.52 1.45
C ARG A 271 -9.88 -12.20 1.60
N THR A 272 -10.88 -11.81 0.80
CA THR A 272 -12.23 -12.38 0.86
C THR A 272 -12.21 -13.87 0.53
N VAL A 273 -11.52 -14.28 -0.55
CA VAL A 273 -11.36 -15.70 -0.91
C VAL A 273 -10.67 -16.49 0.21
N SER A 274 -9.59 -15.94 0.77
CA SER A 274 -8.86 -16.58 1.87
C SER A 274 -9.73 -16.73 3.10
N CYS A 275 -10.50 -15.70 3.47
CA CYS A 275 -11.40 -15.74 4.61
C CYS A 275 -12.48 -16.82 4.46
N ALA A 276 -13.10 -16.91 3.28
CA ALA A 276 -14.11 -17.93 3.00
C ALA A 276 -13.53 -19.36 3.06
N TRP A 277 -12.33 -19.60 2.50
CA TRP A 277 -11.67 -20.91 2.64
C TRP A 277 -11.29 -21.24 4.08
N LEU A 278 -10.78 -20.25 4.84
CA LEU A 278 -10.43 -20.45 6.24
C LEU A 278 -11.66 -20.74 7.11
N GLU A 279 -12.81 -20.14 6.78
CA GLU A 279 -14.09 -20.46 7.41
C GLU A 279 -14.51 -21.92 7.12
N GLU A 280 -14.50 -22.35 5.86
CA GLU A 280 -14.82 -23.74 5.50
C GLU A 280 -13.90 -24.73 6.22
N TYR A 281 -12.60 -24.43 6.28
CA TYR A 281 -11.63 -25.26 7.01
C TYR A 281 -11.92 -25.30 8.52
N ALA A 282 -12.26 -24.16 9.13
CA ALA A 282 -12.61 -24.10 10.55
C ALA A 282 -13.87 -24.92 10.86
N GLN A 283 -14.89 -24.84 10.00
CA GLN A 283 -16.11 -25.65 10.11
C GLN A 283 -15.82 -27.15 9.94
N ALA A 284 -15.04 -27.53 8.93
CA ALA A 284 -14.65 -28.93 8.70
C ALA A 284 -13.85 -29.49 9.89
N ARG A 285 -12.91 -28.71 10.43
CA ARG A 285 -12.14 -29.07 11.62
C ARG A 285 -13.05 -29.26 12.85
N ALA A 286 -14.00 -28.37 13.08
CA ALA A 286 -14.93 -28.47 14.22
C ALA A 286 -15.86 -29.69 14.12
N ALA A 287 -16.12 -30.17 12.91
CA ALA A 287 -16.94 -31.35 12.63
C ALA A 287 -16.14 -32.65 12.49
N ASP A 288 -14.82 -32.62 12.69
CA ASP A 288 -13.90 -33.74 12.38
C ASP A 288 -14.07 -34.27 10.93
N ASP A 289 -14.38 -33.39 9.98
CA ASP A 289 -14.55 -33.73 8.55
C ASP A 289 -13.21 -33.70 7.80
N ASP A 290 -12.54 -34.85 7.78
CA ASP A 290 -11.29 -35.06 7.05
C ASP A 290 -11.39 -34.74 5.55
N LYS A 291 -12.55 -34.97 4.93
CA LYS A 291 -12.74 -34.71 3.50
C LYS A 291 -12.87 -33.22 3.23
N GLY A 292 -13.63 -32.51 4.07
CA GLY A 292 -13.72 -31.05 4.03
C GLY A 292 -12.36 -30.40 4.19
N MET A 293 -11.59 -30.81 5.22
CA MET A 293 -10.23 -30.26 5.42
C MET A 293 -9.30 -30.53 4.23
N ALA A 294 -9.35 -31.73 3.64
CA ALA A 294 -8.54 -32.06 2.46
C ALA A 294 -8.95 -31.27 1.20
N ALA A 295 -10.24 -30.95 1.05
CA ALA A 295 -10.71 -30.13 -0.05
C ALA A 295 -10.18 -28.69 0.04
N VAL A 296 -10.14 -28.11 1.24
CA VAL A 296 -9.55 -26.77 1.44
C VAL A 296 -8.04 -26.78 1.19
N ASP A 297 -7.33 -27.82 1.66
CA ASP A 297 -5.90 -27.98 1.39
C ASP A 297 -5.61 -28.06 -0.12
N ASP A 298 -6.35 -28.88 -0.86
CA ASP A 298 -6.22 -29.00 -2.32
C ASP A 298 -6.46 -27.65 -3.02
N ALA A 299 -7.55 -26.95 -2.64
CA ALA A 299 -7.89 -25.64 -3.18
C ALA A 299 -6.75 -24.62 -2.97
N LEU A 300 -6.17 -24.55 -1.78
CA LEU A 300 -5.12 -23.59 -1.47
C LEU A 300 -3.74 -24.03 -1.98
N SER A 301 -3.50 -25.32 -2.21
CA SER A 301 -2.18 -25.85 -2.60
C SER A 301 -1.65 -25.29 -3.93
N GLY A 302 -2.56 -24.91 -4.84
CA GLY A 302 -2.26 -24.34 -6.15
C GLY A 302 -1.84 -22.86 -6.14
N HIS A 303 -1.78 -22.21 -4.97
CA HIS A 303 -1.63 -20.75 -4.85
C HIS A 303 -0.40 -20.15 -5.56
N ARG A 304 0.62 -20.95 -5.87
CA ARG A 304 1.83 -20.48 -6.57
C ARG A 304 1.58 -20.16 -8.04
N GLU A 305 0.59 -20.81 -8.62
CA GLU A 305 0.25 -20.68 -10.04
C GLU A 305 -0.81 -19.62 -10.30
N TRP A 306 -1.48 -19.11 -9.26
CA TRP A 306 -2.53 -18.09 -9.41
C TRP A 306 -1.99 -16.79 -9.99
N ALA A 307 -2.54 -16.36 -11.11
CA ALA A 307 -2.11 -15.19 -11.86
C ALA A 307 -2.16 -13.92 -11.00
N VAL A 308 -3.24 -13.74 -10.21
CA VAL A 308 -3.40 -12.60 -9.31
C VAL A 308 -2.31 -12.55 -8.23
N LEU A 309 -1.89 -13.69 -7.66
CA LEU A 309 -0.80 -13.71 -6.69
C LEU A 309 0.55 -13.41 -7.33
N GLN A 310 0.80 -13.92 -8.54
CA GLN A 310 2.02 -13.60 -9.29
C GLN A 310 2.07 -12.12 -9.69
N GLU A 311 0.92 -11.51 -9.98
CA GLU A 311 0.79 -10.08 -10.19
C GLU A 311 1.14 -9.31 -8.92
N MET A 312 0.50 -9.63 -7.80
CA MET A 312 0.70 -8.91 -6.54
C MET A 312 2.12 -9.02 -6.01
N ASN A 313 2.74 -10.20 -6.10
CA ASN A 313 4.12 -10.41 -5.65
C ASN A 313 5.18 -9.61 -6.45
N ARG A 314 4.81 -9.04 -7.61
CA ARG A 314 5.69 -8.12 -8.37
C ARG A 314 5.62 -6.68 -7.87
N THR A 315 4.54 -6.32 -7.18
CA THR A 315 4.24 -4.94 -6.77
C THR A 315 4.44 -4.74 -5.27
N GLY A 316 4.02 -5.70 -4.44
CA GLY A 316 4.13 -5.59 -2.98
C GLY A 316 4.08 -6.92 -2.25
N ASP A 317 4.19 -6.85 -0.92
CA ASP A 317 4.44 -8.03 -0.08
C ASP A 317 3.16 -8.76 0.35
N TRP A 318 1.97 -8.21 0.11
CA TRP A 318 0.73 -8.82 0.61
C TRP A 318 0.47 -10.19 -0.01
N GLY A 319 0.92 -10.44 -1.25
CA GLY A 319 0.81 -11.76 -1.88
C GLY A 319 1.49 -12.90 -1.12
N SER A 320 2.40 -12.60 -0.18
CA SER A 320 3.01 -13.60 0.71
C SER A 320 2.08 -14.17 1.77
N GLN A 321 0.92 -13.54 2.02
CA GLN A 321 -0.02 -13.96 3.06
C GLN A 321 -0.71 -15.29 2.72
N VAL A 322 -1.16 -15.47 1.48
CA VAL A 322 -1.84 -16.71 1.04
C VAL A 322 -0.97 -17.97 1.25
N PRO A 323 0.31 -18.02 0.83
CA PRO A 323 1.21 -19.13 1.14
C PRO A 323 1.30 -19.49 2.63
N ILE A 324 1.26 -18.48 3.51
CA ILE A 324 1.35 -18.70 4.97
C ILE A 324 0.10 -19.44 5.45
N PHE A 325 -1.08 -19.04 5.00
CA PHE A 325 -2.34 -19.67 5.41
C PHE A 325 -2.47 -21.08 4.83
N ALA A 326 -2.13 -21.26 3.55
CA ALA A 326 -2.10 -22.57 2.90
C ALA A 326 -1.22 -23.55 3.67
N ALA A 327 -0.02 -23.12 4.09
CA ALA A 327 0.88 -23.95 4.90
C ALA A 327 0.28 -24.35 6.25
N LYS A 328 -0.56 -23.50 6.86
CA LYS A 328 -1.22 -23.78 8.15
C LYS A 328 -2.38 -24.76 7.99
N VAL A 329 -3.14 -24.65 6.92
CA VAL A 329 -4.16 -25.63 6.53
C VAL A 329 -3.53 -27.00 6.29
N ALA A 330 -2.43 -27.05 5.52
CA ALA A 330 -1.73 -28.30 5.19
C ALA A 330 -1.25 -29.11 6.42
N ILE A 331 -0.79 -28.42 7.47
CA ILE A 331 -0.36 -29.08 8.73
C ILE A 331 -1.51 -29.26 9.73
N ARG A 332 -2.75 -29.00 9.31
CA ARG A 332 -3.94 -29.03 10.14
C ARG A 332 -3.81 -28.20 11.42
N ALA A 333 -3.28 -26.98 11.31
CA ALA A 333 -3.18 -26.04 12.44
C ALA A 333 -4.53 -25.38 12.77
N ASP A 334 -4.65 -24.80 13.96
CA ASP A 334 -5.71 -23.82 14.24
C ASP A 334 -5.46 -22.56 13.40
N VAL A 335 -6.48 -22.15 12.64
CA VAL A 335 -6.41 -20.99 11.74
C VAL A 335 -7.01 -19.71 12.32
N SER A 336 -7.61 -19.78 13.52
CA SER A 336 -8.27 -18.63 14.16
C SER A 336 -7.39 -17.37 14.23
N PRO A 337 -6.08 -17.46 14.56
CA PRO A 337 -5.20 -16.28 14.56
C PRO A 337 -5.04 -15.62 13.19
N TYR A 338 -5.16 -16.39 12.10
CA TYR A 338 -5.02 -15.87 10.74
C TYR A 338 -6.31 -15.24 10.25
N GLN A 339 -7.47 -15.78 10.64
CA GLN A 339 -8.76 -15.14 10.42
C GLN A 339 -8.81 -13.77 11.10
N GLU A 340 -8.30 -13.66 12.34
CA GLU A 340 -8.18 -12.39 13.04
C GLU A 340 -7.21 -11.43 12.34
N ALA A 341 -6.03 -11.91 11.93
CA ALA A 341 -5.04 -11.10 11.22
C ALA A 341 -5.55 -10.55 9.88
N LEU A 342 -6.37 -11.32 9.17
CA LEU A 342 -7.03 -10.89 7.93
C LEU A 342 -8.26 -10.01 8.17
N SER A 343 -8.71 -9.87 9.43
CA SER A 343 -9.99 -9.25 9.75
C SER A 343 -11.15 -9.90 8.98
N CYS A 344 -11.18 -11.23 8.91
CA CYS A 344 -12.32 -11.95 8.34
C CYS A 344 -13.57 -11.61 9.16
N ASP A 345 -14.59 -11.06 8.49
CA ASP A 345 -15.89 -10.81 9.11
C ASP A 345 -16.45 -12.14 9.65
N ARG A 346 -17.04 -12.09 10.85
CA ARG A 346 -17.63 -13.25 11.54
C ARG A 346 -19.14 -13.29 11.39
#